data_AF-A0A970REU5-F1
#
_entry.id   AF-A0A970REU5-F1
#
_cell.length_a   1.000
_cell.length_b   1.000
_cell.length_c   1.000
_cell.angle_alpha   90.00
_cell.angle_beta   90.00
_cell.angle_gamma   90.00
#
_symmetry.space_group_name_H-M   'P 1'
#
loop_
_entity.id
_entity.type
_entity.pdbx_description
1 polymer ?
#
loop_
_entity_poly.entity_id
_entity_poly.type
_entity_poly.pdbx_seq_one_letter_code
_entity_poly.pdbx_strand_id
1 'polypeptide(L)'
;LLSVEELLLVPGVTEEVLSGGAGRQGIRPLVSVWTEGKINVNSAPPEVLALLDGLDRRIAADLAETRKRRPFTSMDDLAAVPSFPASSRSRLMNVLSFTSTRFRVSFSAVFADGEKVPLQVILAVKASVPETIAWGEPQ
;
A
#
# COMPACT_ATOMS: atom_id res chain seq x y z
N LEU A 1 -10.42 -7.29 15.74
CA LEU A 1 -10.02 -6.15 14.88
C LEU A 1 -8.97 -6.71 13.94
N LEU A 2 -9.13 -6.55 12.63
CA LEU A 2 -8.10 -6.98 11.68
C LEU A 2 -6.85 -6.13 11.89
N SER A 3 -5.72 -6.77 12.09
CA SER A 3 -4.46 -6.11 12.48
C SER A 3 -3.30 -6.71 11.72
N VAL A 4 -2.30 -5.89 11.37
CA VAL A 4 -1.09 -6.41 10.71
C VAL A 4 -0.29 -7.32 11.66
N GLU A 5 -0.46 -7.13 12.97
CA GLU A 5 0.06 -7.95 14.07
C GLU A 5 -0.39 -9.40 13.99
N GLU A 6 -1.56 -9.67 13.40
CA GLU A 6 -2.05 -11.04 13.22
C GLU A 6 -1.13 -11.86 12.32
N LEU A 7 -0.26 -11.22 11.52
CA LEU A 7 0.79 -11.91 10.75
C LEU A 7 1.78 -12.67 11.65
N LEU A 8 2.01 -12.25 12.91
CA LEU A 8 2.89 -12.98 13.85
C LEU A 8 2.34 -14.37 14.21
N LEU A 9 1.06 -14.63 13.94
CA LEU A 9 0.44 -15.94 14.13
C LEU A 9 0.72 -16.89 12.94
N VAL A 10 1.26 -16.39 11.84
CA VAL A 10 1.63 -17.20 10.66
C VAL A 10 2.99 -17.86 10.92
N PRO A 11 3.10 -19.20 10.78
CA PRO A 11 4.38 -19.89 10.94
C PRO A 11 5.48 -19.28 10.06
N GLY A 12 6.58 -18.88 10.69
CA GLY A 12 7.75 -18.28 10.02
C GLY A 12 7.76 -16.75 9.98
N VAL A 13 6.69 -16.07 10.40
CA VAL A 13 6.70 -14.61 10.58
C VAL A 13 7.12 -14.28 12.01
N THR A 14 8.31 -13.70 12.17
CA THR A 14 8.85 -13.25 13.45
C THR A 14 8.69 -11.75 13.62
N GLU A 15 8.91 -11.23 14.84
CA GLU A 15 8.95 -9.79 15.10
C GLU A 15 10.02 -9.10 14.25
N GLU A 16 11.18 -9.75 14.04
CA GLU A 16 12.24 -9.24 13.17
C GLU A 16 11.79 -9.16 11.69
N VAL A 17 11.02 -10.13 11.21
CA VAL A 17 10.46 -10.07 9.85
C VAL A 17 9.42 -8.96 9.74
N LEU A 18 8.52 -8.87 10.73
CA LEU A 18 7.41 -7.92 10.69
C LEU A 18 7.87 -6.49 10.90
N SER A 19 8.58 -6.22 12.00
CA SER A 19 8.93 -4.88 12.46
C SER A 19 10.38 -4.51 12.13
N GLY A 20 11.23 -5.49 11.79
CA GLY A 20 12.65 -5.28 11.51
C GLY A 20 13.54 -5.59 12.70
N GLY A 21 14.86 -5.53 12.47
CA GLY A 21 15.87 -5.79 13.49
C GLY A 21 17.27 -5.54 12.95
N ALA A 22 18.24 -5.28 13.84
CA ALA A 22 19.67 -5.12 13.49
C ALA A 22 19.96 -4.27 12.23
N GLY A 23 19.24 -3.16 12.06
CA GLY A 23 19.39 -2.25 10.91
C GLY A 23 18.66 -2.67 9.62
N ARG A 24 17.91 -3.78 9.64
CA ARG A 24 17.03 -4.21 8.55
C ARG A 24 15.59 -3.73 8.82
N GLN A 25 14.97 -3.17 7.79
CA GLN A 25 13.57 -2.77 7.84
C GLN A 25 12.66 -4.01 7.76
N GLY A 26 11.62 -4.06 8.60
CA GLY A 26 10.59 -5.09 8.53
C GLY A 26 9.58 -4.86 7.41
N ILE A 27 8.67 -5.81 7.21
CA ILE A 27 7.65 -5.76 6.15
C ILE A 27 6.40 -4.96 6.52
N ARG A 28 6.21 -4.57 7.80
CA ARG A 28 5.06 -3.80 8.29
C ARG A 28 4.67 -2.60 7.41
N PRO A 29 5.59 -1.74 6.92
CA PRO A 29 5.24 -0.62 6.04
C PRO A 29 4.87 -1.03 4.60
N LEU A 30 5.09 -2.29 4.22
CA LEU A 30 4.89 -2.82 2.86
C LEU A 30 3.61 -3.67 2.73
N VAL A 31 2.90 -3.93 3.83
CA VAL A 31 1.72 -4.80 3.87
C VAL A 31 0.48 -4.07 4.40
N SER A 32 -0.70 -4.58 4.07
CA SER A 32 -1.98 -4.06 4.57
C SER A 32 -3.03 -5.17 4.62
N VAL A 33 -3.91 -5.13 5.62
CA VAL A 33 -5.02 -6.08 5.82
C VAL A 33 -6.38 -5.50 5.38
N TRP A 34 -6.39 -4.29 4.81
CA TRP A 34 -7.61 -3.54 4.53
C TRP A 34 -7.95 -3.40 3.04
N THR A 35 -7.28 -4.16 2.16
CA THR A 35 -7.40 -4.00 0.69
C THR A 35 -8.47 -4.92 0.09
N GLU A 36 -8.84 -4.68 -1.17
CA GLU A 36 -9.70 -5.58 -1.97
C GLU A 36 -8.89 -6.69 -2.68
N GLY A 37 -7.67 -6.99 -2.20
CA GLY A 37 -6.81 -8.02 -2.78
C GLY A 37 -5.97 -7.57 -3.98
N LYS A 38 -6.07 -6.30 -4.39
CA LYS A 38 -5.26 -5.70 -5.45
C LYS A 38 -4.30 -4.64 -4.94
N ILE A 39 -3.17 -4.50 -5.62
CA ILE A 39 -2.13 -3.51 -5.34
C ILE A 39 -2.37 -2.27 -6.20
N ASN A 40 -2.57 -1.12 -5.56
CA ASN A 40 -2.71 0.14 -6.29
C ASN A 40 -1.34 0.61 -6.79
N VAL A 41 -1.13 0.55 -8.11
CA VAL A 41 0.13 0.94 -8.75
C VAL A 41 0.49 2.42 -8.53
N ASN A 42 -0.49 3.27 -8.26
CA ASN A 42 -0.27 4.70 -8.04
C ASN A 42 0.22 5.03 -6.62
N SER A 43 0.08 4.11 -5.66
CA SER A 43 0.49 4.35 -4.26
C SER A 43 1.47 3.32 -3.70
N ALA A 44 1.58 2.13 -4.30
CA ALA A 44 2.49 1.08 -3.83
C ALA A 44 3.97 1.53 -3.81
N PRO A 45 4.75 1.21 -2.77
CA PRO A 45 6.20 1.45 -2.78
C PRO A 45 6.90 0.76 -3.96
N PRO A 46 8.00 1.31 -4.50
CA PRO A 46 8.74 0.67 -5.60
C PRO A 46 9.21 -0.75 -5.25
N GLU A 47 9.65 -0.99 -4.01
CA GLU A 47 10.02 -2.31 -3.52
C GLU A 47 8.86 -3.32 -3.55
N VAL A 48 7.61 -2.90 -3.37
CA VAL A 48 6.44 -3.78 -3.54
C VAL A 48 6.21 -4.08 -5.01
N LEU A 49 6.32 -3.07 -5.88
CA LEU A 49 6.18 -3.26 -7.33
C LEU A 49 7.25 -4.19 -7.90
N ALA A 50 8.49 -4.10 -7.39
CA ALA A 50 9.61 -4.92 -7.83
C ALA A 50 9.50 -6.41 -7.44
N LEU A 51 8.52 -6.78 -6.62
CA LEU A 51 8.19 -8.17 -6.30
C LEU A 51 7.16 -8.76 -7.26
N LEU A 52 6.55 -7.94 -8.11
CA LEU A 52 5.55 -8.38 -9.08
C LEU A 52 6.21 -8.98 -10.31
N ASP A 53 5.53 -9.96 -10.89
CA ASP A 53 6.11 -10.78 -11.94
C ASP A 53 6.52 -9.97 -13.19
N GLY A 54 7.81 -10.06 -13.51
CA GLY A 54 8.49 -9.33 -14.58
C GLY A 54 8.72 -7.84 -14.32
N LEU A 55 8.40 -7.31 -13.13
CA LEU A 55 8.80 -5.96 -12.74
C LEU A 55 10.08 -6.05 -11.89
N ASP A 56 11.23 -5.76 -12.49
CA ASP A 56 12.46 -5.62 -11.73
C ASP A 56 12.51 -4.26 -11.00
N ARG A 57 13.55 -4.05 -10.17
CA ARG A 57 13.75 -2.79 -9.44
C ARG A 57 13.85 -1.56 -10.34
N ARG A 58 14.42 -1.70 -11.53
CA ARG A 58 14.58 -0.59 -12.48
C ARG A 58 13.23 -0.20 -13.08
N ILE A 59 12.43 -1.19 -13.46
CA ILE A 59 11.08 -1.00 -13.98
C ILE A 59 10.19 -0.39 -12.89
N ALA A 60 10.23 -0.93 -11.66
CA ALA A 60 9.46 -0.40 -10.54
C ALA A 60 9.80 1.07 -10.23
N ALA A 61 11.09 1.44 -10.30
CA ALA A 61 11.51 2.83 -10.14
C ALA A 61 10.99 3.72 -11.27
N ASP A 62 11.06 3.27 -12.52
CA ASP A 62 10.55 4.04 -13.68
C ASP A 62 9.02 4.26 -13.60
N LEU A 63 8.27 3.24 -13.19
CA LEU A 63 6.84 3.37 -12.91
C LEU A 63 6.56 4.38 -11.79
N ALA A 64 7.35 4.34 -10.71
CA ALA A 64 7.22 5.25 -9.59
C ALA A 64 7.55 6.72 -9.95
N GLU A 65 8.51 6.95 -10.84
CA GLU A 65 8.79 8.29 -11.37
C GLU A 65 7.70 8.75 -12.36
N THR A 66 7.23 7.84 -13.22
CA THR A 66 6.17 8.14 -14.19
C THR A 66 4.89 8.61 -13.51
N ARG A 67 4.43 7.89 -12.47
CA ARG A 67 3.20 8.24 -11.75
C ARG A 67 3.24 9.59 -11.02
N LYS A 68 4.43 10.12 -10.71
CA LYS A 68 4.58 11.47 -10.12
C LYS A 68 4.18 12.57 -11.11
N ARG A 69 4.36 12.33 -12.41
CA ARG A 69 3.98 13.27 -13.47
C ARG A 69 2.50 13.16 -13.80
N ARG A 70 2.02 11.93 -13.94
CA ARG A 70 0.61 11.63 -14.23
C ARG A 70 0.25 10.26 -13.65
N PRO A 71 -0.80 10.13 -12.83
CA PRO A 71 -1.24 8.83 -12.33
C PRO A 71 -1.70 7.93 -13.48
N PHE A 72 -1.45 6.63 -13.37
CA PHE A 72 -1.97 5.62 -14.28
C PHE A 72 -3.47 5.45 -14.05
N THR A 73 -4.27 5.42 -15.12
CA THR A 73 -5.73 5.21 -15.02
C THR A 73 -6.16 3.86 -15.57
N SER A 74 -5.26 3.19 -16.29
CA SER A 74 -5.54 1.93 -16.98
C SER A 74 -4.28 1.10 -17.19
N MET A 75 -4.48 -0.16 -17.59
CA MET A 75 -3.39 -1.04 -18.00
C MET A 75 -2.71 -0.55 -19.29
N ASP A 76 -3.44 0.18 -20.14
CA ASP A 76 -2.85 0.78 -21.35
C ASP A 76 -1.88 1.91 -21.00
N ASP A 77 -2.22 2.76 -20.03
CA ASP A 77 -1.30 3.79 -19.53
C ASP A 77 -0.03 3.15 -18.96
N LEU A 78 -0.18 2.05 -18.20
CA LEU A 78 0.95 1.33 -17.61
C LEU A 78 1.83 0.69 -18.68
N ALA A 79 1.21 0.05 -19.68
CA ALA A 79 1.91 -0.61 -20.79
C ALA A 79 2.58 0.37 -21.75
N ALA A 80 2.18 1.66 -21.73
CA ALA A 80 2.82 2.71 -22.52
C ALA A 80 4.16 3.17 -21.92
N VAL A 81 4.50 2.78 -20.68
CA VAL A 81 5.82 3.08 -20.11
C VAL A 81 6.87 2.27 -20.87
N PRO A 82 7.91 2.90 -21.45
CA PRO A 82 8.86 2.19 -22.31
C PRO A 82 9.59 1.02 -21.63
N SER A 83 9.80 1.09 -20.32
CA SER A 83 10.42 0.00 -19.56
C SER A 83 9.48 -1.18 -19.28
N PHE A 84 8.17 -1.02 -19.48
CA PHE A 84 7.19 -2.02 -19.09
C PHE A 84 7.24 -3.24 -20.03
N PRO A 85 7.40 -4.46 -19.49
CA PRO A 85 7.47 -5.65 -20.31
C PRO A 85 6.06 -6.07 -20.76
N ALA A 86 5.84 -6.07 -22.08
CA ALA A 86 4.57 -6.49 -22.68
C ALA A 86 4.12 -7.88 -22.21
N SER A 87 5.07 -8.79 -21.95
CA SER A 87 4.80 -10.14 -21.47
C SER A 87 4.18 -10.18 -20.06
N SER A 88 4.38 -9.16 -19.21
CA SER A 88 3.81 -9.10 -17.85
C SER A 88 2.38 -8.59 -17.80
N ARG A 89 1.88 -7.99 -18.89
CA ARG A 89 0.55 -7.35 -18.92
C ARG A 89 -0.57 -8.26 -18.42
N SER A 90 -0.70 -9.46 -18.99
CA SER A 90 -1.78 -10.40 -18.64
C SER A 90 -1.71 -10.88 -17.20
N ARG A 91 -0.50 -11.10 -16.67
CA ARG A 91 -0.28 -11.57 -15.30
C ARG A 91 -0.60 -10.49 -14.27
N LEU A 92 -0.33 -9.23 -14.60
CA LEU A 92 -0.57 -8.09 -13.70
C LEU A 92 -2.02 -7.58 -13.71
N MET A 93 -2.83 -7.91 -14.72
CA MET A 93 -4.23 -7.46 -14.81
C MET A 93 -5.10 -7.85 -13.61
N ASN A 94 -4.83 -9.01 -13.00
CA ASN A 94 -5.61 -9.50 -11.87
C ASN A 94 -5.03 -9.09 -10.51
N VAL A 95 -3.81 -8.54 -10.48
CA VAL A 95 -3.09 -8.19 -9.25
C VAL A 95 -3.09 -6.67 -9.01
N LEU A 96 -3.10 -5.87 -10.07
CA LEU A 96 -3.03 -4.42 -9.97
C LEU A 96 -4.41 -3.74 -9.99
N SER A 97 -4.49 -2.61 -9.29
CA SER A 97 -5.53 -1.60 -9.43
C SER A 97 -4.92 -0.22 -9.74
N PHE A 98 -5.76 0.69 -10.26
CA PHE A 98 -5.40 2.08 -10.53
C PHE A 98 -6.08 3.07 -9.56
N THR A 99 -7.01 2.55 -8.77
CA THR A 99 -7.80 3.29 -7.77
C THR A 99 -7.79 2.52 -6.46
N SER A 100 -8.22 3.19 -5.39
CA SER A 100 -8.48 2.57 -4.09
C SER A 100 -9.85 2.98 -3.60
N THR A 101 -10.54 2.05 -2.95
CA THR A 101 -11.75 2.29 -2.15
C THR A 101 -11.43 2.38 -0.67
N ARG A 102 -10.16 2.18 -0.28
CA ARG A 102 -9.71 2.05 1.11
C ARG A 102 -8.62 3.08 1.40
N PHE A 103 -8.81 3.83 2.47
CA PHE A 103 -7.90 4.92 2.84
C PHE A 103 -7.61 4.87 4.33
N ARG A 104 -6.37 5.20 4.68
CA ARG A 104 -5.94 5.42 6.06
C ARG A 104 -5.74 6.92 6.23
N VAL A 105 -6.46 7.51 7.17
CA VAL A 105 -6.33 8.92 7.54
C VAL A 105 -5.66 8.97 8.90
N SER A 106 -4.56 9.71 8.99
CA SER A 106 -3.85 9.95 10.25
C SER A 106 -3.96 11.43 10.60
N PHE A 107 -4.32 11.74 11.84
CA PHE A 107 -4.41 13.11 12.35
C PHE A 107 -4.06 13.15 13.84
N SER A 108 -3.91 14.34 14.42
CA SER A 108 -3.71 14.50 15.87
C SER A 108 -4.82 15.36 16.45
N ALA A 109 -5.47 14.88 17.50
CA ALA A 109 -6.36 15.68 18.32
C ALA A 109 -5.52 16.50 19.30
N VAL A 110 -5.84 17.78 19.47
CA VAL A 110 -5.19 18.67 20.44
C VAL A 110 -6.23 19.07 21.48
N PHE A 111 -5.98 18.74 22.74
CA PHE A 111 -6.86 19.07 23.86
C PHE A 111 -6.53 20.45 24.43
N ALA A 112 -7.43 20.98 25.27
CA ALA A 112 -7.33 22.34 25.81
C ALA A 112 -6.09 22.55 26.71
N ASP A 113 -5.58 21.47 27.32
CA ASP A 113 -4.34 21.43 28.10
C ASP A 113 -3.08 21.28 27.24
N GLY A 114 -3.23 21.18 25.91
CA GLY A 114 -2.15 21.02 24.97
C GLY A 114 -1.74 19.56 24.72
N GLU A 115 -2.40 18.57 25.34
CA GLU A 115 -2.17 17.17 25.04
C GLU A 115 -2.46 16.88 23.56
N LYS A 116 -1.56 16.12 22.92
CA LYS A 116 -1.69 15.69 21.52
C LYS A 116 -1.87 14.19 21.44
N VAL A 117 -3.04 13.74 21.01
CA VAL A 117 -3.33 12.33 20.82
C VAL A 117 -3.34 12.02 19.32
N PRO A 118 -2.39 11.22 18.81
CA PRO A 118 -2.42 10.78 17.42
C PRO A 118 -3.55 9.76 17.23
N LEU A 119 -4.30 9.93 16.15
CA LEU A 119 -5.40 9.06 15.78
C LEU A 119 -5.25 8.62 14.33
N GLN A 120 -5.70 7.40 14.08
CA GLN A 120 -5.80 6.79 12.77
C GLN A 120 -7.22 6.31 12.54
N VAL A 121 -7.72 6.53 11.32
CA VAL A 121 -9.02 6.06 10.86
C VAL A 121 -8.85 5.33 9.54
N ILE A 122 -9.50 4.17 9.42
CA ILE A 122 -9.62 3.42 8.18
C ILE A 122 -10.99 3.70 7.57
N LEU A 123 -10.99 4.26 6.36
CA LEU A 123 -12.18 4.62 5.59
C LEU A 123 -12.40 3.63 4.44
N ALA A 124 -13.65 3.33 4.16
CA ALA A 124 -14.10 2.77 2.88
C ALA A 124 -14.92 3.82 2.13
N VAL A 125 -14.62 4.02 0.86
CA VAL A 125 -15.37 4.92 -0.01
C VAL A 125 -16.22 4.07 -0.94
N LYS A 126 -17.53 4.03 -0.67
CA LYS A 126 -18.52 3.40 -1.55
C LYS A 126 -19.38 4.51 -2.17
N ALA A 127 -19.48 4.57 -3.49
CA ALA A 127 -20.35 5.51 -4.20
C ALA A 127 -20.25 6.97 -3.68
N SER A 128 -19.01 7.44 -3.47
CA SER A 128 -18.66 8.81 -3.02
C SER A 128 -18.97 9.17 -1.56
N VAL A 129 -19.50 8.24 -0.76
CA VAL A 129 -19.66 8.46 0.69
C VAL A 129 -18.59 7.66 1.45
N PRO A 130 -17.70 8.34 2.22
CA PRO A 130 -16.76 7.65 3.08
C PRO A 130 -17.47 7.09 4.32
N GLU A 131 -17.17 5.83 4.64
CA GLU A 131 -17.64 5.09 5.80
C GLU A 131 -16.43 4.77 6.69
N THR A 132 -16.52 5.06 7.99
CA THR A 132 -15.50 4.68 8.98
C THR A 132 -15.64 3.21 9.33
N ILE A 133 -14.56 2.44 9.14
CA ILE A 133 -14.55 1.00 9.40
C ILE A 133 -13.81 0.66 10.69
N ALA A 134 -12.73 1.37 10.96
CA ALA A 134 -11.92 1.20 12.15
C ALA A 134 -11.27 2.53 12.53
N TRP A 135 -11.00 2.73 13.80
CA TRP A 135 -10.25 3.87 14.30
C TRP A 135 -9.52 3.49 15.58
N GLY A 136 -8.45 4.21 15.90
CA GLY A 136 -7.64 4.00 17.10
C GLY A 136 -6.35 4.82 17.06
N GLU A 137 -5.46 4.58 18.02
CA GLU A 137 -4.10 5.11 17.96
C GLU A 137 -3.29 4.39 16.86
N PRO A 138 -2.29 5.05 16.25
CA PRO A 138 -1.40 4.40 15.30
C PRO A 138 -0.66 3.21 15.95
N GLN A 139 -0.65 2.07 15.26
CA GLN A 139 0.15 0.89 15.59
C GLN A 139 1.55 0.93 14.98
#